data_AF-A0A0F5K6S7-F1
#
_entry.id   AF-A0A0F5K6S7-F1
#
_cell.length_a   1.000
_cell.length_b   1.000
_cell.length_c   1.000
_cell.angle_alpha   90.00
_cell.angle_beta   90.00
_cell.angle_gamma   90.00
#
_symmetry.space_group_name_H-M   'P 1'
#
loop_
_entity.id
_entity.type
_entity.pdbx_description
1 polymer ?
#
loop_
_entity_poly.entity_id
_entity_poly.type
_entity_poly.pdbx_seq_one_letter_code
_entity_poly.pdbx_strand_id
1 'polypeptide(L)'
;MNFTELLEALSAETKLDLKDVKNGESCSIRFDDKVDVTLASAPEGVGVNLFAVLGTVSQEDRSILFPVLMQIHLLGLVTDDAYFSFDEAASQVTLFRTVQLAGMDRAAGMKAVESFVNQAMRWSAALPDLKNIPLHAAVNDMAGSGDPAAGSVLRPGASTTPTGSGPNAAGNGAPFVMPV
;
A
#
# COMPACT_ATOMS: atom_id res chain seq x y z
N MET A 1 -10.24 -20.53 -6.92
CA MET A 1 -9.09 -21.24 -7.51
C MET A 1 -8.14 -21.72 -6.41
N ASN A 2 -7.16 -22.55 -6.72
CA ASN A 2 -6.07 -22.94 -5.79
C ASN A 2 -4.69 -22.46 -6.28
N PHE A 3 -3.65 -22.68 -5.48
CA PHE A 3 -2.28 -22.22 -5.80
C PHE A 3 -1.75 -22.84 -7.10
N THR A 4 -1.97 -24.14 -7.33
CA THR A 4 -1.55 -24.83 -8.56
C THR A 4 -2.23 -24.24 -9.79
N GLU A 5 -3.54 -24.01 -9.73
CA GLU A 5 -4.31 -23.36 -10.80
C GLU A 5 -3.79 -21.94 -11.11
N LEU A 6 -3.34 -21.20 -10.09
CA LEU A 6 -2.73 -19.87 -10.28
C LEU A 6 -1.38 -19.98 -11.00
N LEU A 7 -0.53 -20.93 -10.62
CA LEU A 7 0.76 -21.15 -11.29
C LEU A 7 0.57 -21.59 -12.75
N GLU A 8 -0.39 -22.48 -13.00
CA GLU A 8 -0.77 -22.86 -14.36
C GLU A 8 -1.27 -21.66 -15.17
N ALA A 9 -2.08 -20.79 -14.54
CA ALA A 9 -2.55 -19.57 -15.17
C ALA A 9 -1.39 -18.64 -15.56
N LEU A 10 -0.46 -18.40 -14.62
CA LEU A 10 0.72 -17.58 -14.83
C LEU A 10 1.62 -18.14 -15.93
N SER A 11 1.96 -19.43 -15.89
CA SER A 11 2.84 -20.06 -16.90
C SER A 11 2.29 -19.94 -18.32
N ALA A 12 0.98 -20.14 -18.50
CA ALA A 12 0.34 -20.07 -19.81
C ALA A 12 0.38 -18.65 -20.40
N GLU A 13 0.28 -17.62 -19.56
CA GLU A 13 0.15 -16.22 -19.99
C GLU A 13 1.51 -15.53 -20.14
N THR A 14 2.45 -15.86 -19.25
CA THR A 14 3.78 -15.22 -19.19
C THR A 14 4.87 -16.01 -19.91
N LYS A 15 4.56 -17.22 -20.42
CA LYS A 15 5.54 -18.17 -21.00
C LYS A 15 6.71 -18.49 -20.05
N LEU A 16 6.51 -18.33 -18.74
CA LEU A 16 7.52 -18.65 -17.74
C LEU A 16 7.72 -20.16 -17.66
N ASP A 17 9.00 -20.57 -17.66
CA ASP A 17 9.36 -21.96 -17.46
C ASP A 17 9.34 -22.29 -15.96
N LEU A 18 8.15 -22.66 -15.45
CA LEU A 18 7.95 -23.00 -14.03
C LEU A 18 8.48 -24.41 -13.65
N LYS A 19 9.34 -25.02 -14.48
CA LYS A 19 9.85 -26.40 -14.29
C LYS A 19 10.64 -26.62 -12.99
N ASP A 20 11.08 -25.55 -12.33
CA ASP A 20 11.81 -25.61 -11.07
C ASP A 20 10.89 -25.58 -9.83
N VAL A 21 9.57 -25.41 -9.99
CA VAL A 21 8.57 -25.53 -8.91
C VAL A 21 8.32 -27.02 -8.60
N LYS A 22 9.37 -27.76 -8.28
CA LYS A 22 9.28 -29.23 -8.06
C LYS A 22 8.66 -29.62 -6.73
N ASN A 23 8.50 -28.68 -5.80
CA ASN A 23 8.00 -28.96 -4.45
C ASN A 23 6.67 -28.26 -4.10
N GLY A 24 6.06 -27.52 -5.04
CA GLY A 24 4.69 -27.02 -4.91
C GLY A 24 4.41 -25.98 -3.82
N GLU A 25 5.39 -25.61 -2.99
CA GLU A 25 5.18 -24.68 -1.87
C GLU A 25 5.52 -23.23 -2.21
N SER A 26 6.46 -22.99 -3.13
CA SER A 26 6.80 -21.65 -3.59
C SER A 26 7.35 -21.62 -5.01
N CYS A 27 7.22 -20.46 -5.65
CA CYS A 27 7.66 -20.16 -6.99
C CYS A 27 8.17 -18.72 -7.04
N SER A 28 9.39 -18.50 -7.53
CA SER A 28 9.93 -17.15 -7.74
C SER A 28 9.94 -16.82 -9.23
N ILE A 29 9.49 -15.61 -9.55
CA ILE A 29 9.37 -15.09 -10.91
C ILE A 29 10.05 -13.72 -10.96
N ARG A 30 10.92 -13.53 -11.95
CA ARG A 30 11.50 -12.22 -12.25
C ARG A 30 10.63 -11.48 -13.26
N PHE A 31 10.20 -10.27 -12.92
CA PHE A 31 9.44 -9.38 -13.78
C PHE A 31 10.32 -8.21 -14.27
N ASP A 32 10.31 -7.96 -15.59
CA ASP A 32 11.03 -6.88 -16.28
C ASP A 32 12.53 -6.75 -15.94
N ASP A 33 13.18 -7.86 -15.58
CA ASP A 33 14.56 -7.90 -15.06
C ASP A 33 14.83 -6.98 -13.85
N LYS A 34 13.77 -6.54 -13.17
CA LYS A 34 13.83 -5.52 -12.11
C LYS A 34 13.36 -6.03 -10.76
N VAL A 35 12.28 -6.81 -10.74
CA VAL A 35 11.65 -7.23 -9.49
C VAL A 35 11.52 -8.74 -9.45
N ASP A 36 12.06 -9.33 -8.39
CA ASP A 36 11.87 -10.74 -8.06
C ASP A 36 10.66 -10.87 -7.15
N VAL A 37 9.62 -11.56 -7.63
CA VAL A 37 8.40 -11.86 -6.90
C VAL A 37 8.34 -13.35 -6.57
N THR A 38 8.24 -13.65 -5.29
CA THR A 38 8.06 -15.01 -4.78
C THR A 38 6.60 -15.20 -4.39
N LEU A 39 5.96 -16.19 -5.00
CA LEU A 39 4.63 -16.68 -4.66
C LEU A 39 4.81 -17.93 -3.80
N ALA A 40 4.27 -17.95 -2.59
CA ALA A 40 4.28 -19.12 -1.72
C ALA A 40 2.86 -19.51 -1.33
N SER A 41 2.55 -20.79 -1.27
CA SER A 41 1.28 -21.25 -0.71
C SER A 41 1.17 -20.78 0.73
N ALA A 42 0.04 -20.17 1.10
CA ALA A 42 -0.21 -19.83 2.48
C ALA A 42 -0.35 -21.11 3.33
N PRO A 43 -0.01 -21.06 4.63
CA PRO A 43 -0.35 -22.12 5.56
C PRO A 43 -1.85 -22.43 5.48
N GLU A 44 -2.22 -23.70 5.61
CA GLU A 44 -3.61 -24.19 5.50
C GLU A 44 -4.24 -24.09 4.09
N GLY A 45 -3.50 -23.64 3.08
CA GLY A 45 -3.89 -23.71 1.67
C GLY A 45 -5.02 -22.75 1.25
N VAL A 46 -5.36 -21.77 2.08
CA VAL A 46 -6.51 -20.86 1.84
C VAL A 46 -6.15 -19.70 0.89
N GLY A 47 -4.86 -19.47 0.64
CA GLY A 47 -4.40 -18.38 -0.22
C GLY A 47 -2.96 -18.52 -0.72
N VAL A 48 -2.46 -17.44 -1.30
CA VAL A 48 -1.07 -17.28 -1.74
C VAL A 48 -0.46 -16.07 -1.06
N ASN A 49 0.76 -16.24 -0.57
CA ASN A 49 1.60 -15.17 -0.06
C ASN A 49 2.50 -14.69 -1.19
N LEU A 50 2.46 -13.40 -1.48
CA LEU A 50 3.28 -12.73 -2.47
C LEU A 50 4.34 -11.93 -1.74
N PHE A 51 5.60 -12.10 -2.12
CA PHE A 51 6.75 -11.39 -1.59
C PHE A 51 7.51 -10.75 -2.73
N ALA A 52 7.97 -9.52 -2.57
CA ALA A 52 8.88 -8.88 -3.51
C ALA A 52 10.02 -8.21 -2.76
N VAL A 53 11.25 -8.37 -3.22
CA VAL A 53 12.39 -7.60 -2.70
C VAL A 53 12.37 -6.23 -3.36
N LEU A 54 12.29 -5.17 -2.55
CA LEU A 54 12.26 -3.80 -3.06
C LEU A 54 13.67 -3.19 -3.17
N GLY A 55 14.56 -3.57 -2.25
CA GLY A 55 15.96 -3.13 -2.25
C GLY A 55 16.66 -3.37 -0.92
N THR A 56 17.97 -3.14 -0.90
CA THR A 56 18.82 -3.21 0.29
C THR A 56 18.86 -1.87 1.02
N VAL A 57 18.98 -1.92 2.35
CA VAL A 57 19.00 -0.74 3.20
C VAL A 57 20.21 -0.80 4.11
N SER A 58 21.08 0.21 4.00
CA SER A 58 22.23 0.36 4.89
C SER A 58 21.77 0.56 6.33
N GLN A 59 22.60 0.19 7.31
CA GLN A 59 22.24 0.37 8.72
C GLN A 59 21.96 1.83 9.09
N GLU A 60 22.69 2.77 8.49
CA GLU A 60 22.57 4.21 8.72
C GLU A 60 21.21 4.75 8.26
N ASP A 61 20.73 4.28 7.10
CA ASP A 61 19.47 4.72 6.51
C ASP A 61 18.22 4.22 7.26
N ARG A 62 18.33 3.15 8.06
CA ARG A 62 17.18 2.50 8.73
C ARG A 62 16.41 3.48 9.63
N SER A 63 17.14 4.34 10.32
CA SER A 63 16.57 5.32 11.26
C SER A 63 15.68 6.37 10.57
N ILE A 64 15.94 6.63 9.28
CA ILE A 64 15.18 7.58 8.45
C ILE A 64 14.07 6.83 7.71
N LEU A 65 14.40 5.69 7.11
CA LEU A 65 13.50 4.98 6.20
C LEU A 65 12.34 4.29 6.91
N PHE A 66 12.56 3.65 8.07
CA PHE A 66 11.51 2.89 8.74
C PHE A 66 10.33 3.75 9.21
N PRO A 67 10.55 4.94 9.82
CA PRO A 67 9.44 5.84 10.11
C PRO A 67 8.63 6.24 8.87
N VAL A 68 9.29 6.49 7.73
CA VAL A 68 8.64 6.83 6.46
C VAL A 68 7.78 5.67 5.96
N LEU A 69 8.32 4.45 5.92
CA LEU A 69 7.59 3.25 5.50
C LEU A 69 6.39 2.95 6.41
N MET A 70 6.57 3.11 7.73
CA MET A 70 5.49 2.96 8.70
C MET A 70 4.40 4.01 8.49
N GLN A 71 4.78 5.25 8.20
CA GLN A 71 3.84 6.33 7.95
C GLN A 71 3.03 6.11 6.66
N ILE A 72 3.68 5.64 5.59
CA ILE A 72 2.99 5.22 4.36
C ILE A 72 1.97 4.13 4.68
N HIS A 73 2.36 3.13 5.48
CA HIS A 73 1.46 2.05 5.88
C HIS A 73 0.26 2.54 6.70
N LEU A 74 0.50 3.39 7.70
CA LEU A 74 -0.55 3.95 8.57
C LEU A 74 -1.58 4.78 7.82
N LEU A 75 -1.17 5.47 6.75
CA LEU A 75 -2.08 6.25 5.93
C LEU A 75 -2.92 5.37 4.99
N GLY A 76 -2.60 4.07 4.88
CA GLY A 76 -3.25 3.14 3.94
C GLY A 76 -3.11 3.58 2.48
N LEU A 77 -2.21 4.51 2.21
CA LEU A 77 -2.07 5.11 0.89
C LEU A 77 -1.25 4.15 0.03
N VAL A 78 -1.79 3.83 -1.15
CA VAL A 78 -1.09 3.24 -2.29
C VAL A 78 -0.44 1.85 -2.14
N THR A 79 -0.55 1.15 -1.02
CA THR A 79 0.04 -0.21 -0.93
C THR A 79 -0.85 -1.33 -1.47
N ASP A 80 -2.12 -1.08 -1.78
CA ASP A 80 -3.07 -2.08 -2.32
C ASP A 80 -3.08 -3.39 -1.50
N ASP A 81 -3.35 -3.26 -0.19
CA ASP A 81 -3.32 -4.34 0.81
C ASP A 81 -1.95 -5.00 1.03
N ALA A 82 -0.88 -4.42 0.48
CA ALA A 82 0.47 -4.87 0.75
C ALA A 82 1.08 -4.18 1.98
N TYR A 83 2.03 -4.87 2.59
CA TYR A 83 2.73 -4.48 3.80
C TYR A 83 4.22 -4.40 3.50
N PHE A 84 4.89 -3.38 4.03
CA PHE A 84 6.36 -3.39 4.06
C PHE A 84 6.84 -4.27 5.19
N SER A 85 7.83 -5.10 4.91
CA SER A 85 8.58 -5.86 5.90
C SER A 85 10.07 -5.62 5.71
N PHE A 86 10.85 -5.97 6.74
CA PHE A 86 12.30 -5.86 6.72
C PHE A 86 12.91 -7.21 7.11
N ASP A 87 13.76 -7.74 6.23
CA ASP A 87 14.60 -8.89 6.52
C ASP A 87 15.95 -8.39 7.05
N GLU A 88 16.19 -8.62 8.34
CA GLU A 88 17.42 -8.21 9.00
C GLU A 88 18.65 -8.98 8.51
N ALA A 89 18.50 -10.27 8.21
CA ALA A 89 19.61 -11.12 7.77
C ALA A 89 20.10 -10.70 6.38
N ALA A 90 19.17 -10.40 5.46
CA ALA A 90 19.49 -9.89 4.13
C ALA A 90 19.69 -8.37 4.08
N SER A 91 19.31 -7.63 5.14
CA SER A 91 19.24 -6.17 5.18
C SER A 91 18.40 -5.59 4.03
N GLN A 92 17.24 -6.19 3.79
CA GLN A 92 16.37 -5.87 2.66
C GLN A 92 14.98 -5.44 3.11
N VAL A 93 14.42 -4.47 2.39
CA VAL A 93 12.99 -4.15 2.49
C VAL A 93 12.24 -5.00 1.49
N THR A 94 11.18 -5.64 1.95
CA THR A 94 10.30 -6.48 1.16
C THR A 94 8.88 -5.93 1.18
N LEU A 95 8.14 -6.17 0.10
CA LEU A 95 6.71 -5.97 0.03
C LEU A 95 6.02 -7.32 0.16
N PHE A 96 4.98 -7.39 0.97
CA PHE A 96 4.26 -8.61 1.28
C PHE A 96 2.76 -8.42 1.09
N ARG A 97 2.07 -9.39 0.47
CA ARG A 97 0.60 -9.43 0.39
C ARG A 97 0.10 -10.87 0.47
N THR A 98 -0.95 -11.10 1.23
CA THR A 98 -1.70 -12.38 1.17
C THR A 98 -2.93 -12.20 0.30
N VAL A 99 -3.12 -13.08 -0.67
CA VAL A 99 -4.29 -13.12 -1.56
C VAL A 99 -5.10 -14.38 -1.28
N GLN A 100 -6.36 -14.22 -0.91
CA GLN A 100 -7.28 -15.35 -0.73
C GLN A 100 -7.71 -15.88 -2.10
N LEU A 101 -7.43 -17.15 -2.38
CA LEU A 101 -7.74 -17.76 -3.68
C LEU A 101 -9.13 -18.41 -3.72
N ALA A 102 -9.70 -18.69 -2.55
CA ALA A 102 -11.04 -19.26 -2.42
C ALA A 102 -12.08 -18.34 -3.10
N GLY A 103 -12.87 -18.91 -4.01
CA GLY A 103 -13.89 -18.17 -4.76
C GLY A 103 -13.39 -17.27 -5.89
N MET A 104 -12.08 -17.07 -6.05
CA MET A 104 -11.53 -16.34 -7.19
C MET A 104 -11.55 -17.20 -8.46
N ASP A 105 -11.91 -16.58 -9.58
CA ASP A 105 -11.67 -17.14 -10.91
C ASP A 105 -10.23 -16.83 -11.38
N ARG A 106 -9.85 -17.40 -12.52
CA ARG A 106 -8.52 -17.24 -13.10
C ARG A 106 -8.16 -15.77 -13.35
N ALA A 107 -9.08 -14.98 -13.88
CA ALA A 107 -8.82 -13.59 -14.24
C ALA A 107 -8.61 -12.72 -12.99
N ALA A 108 -9.38 -12.95 -11.94
CA ALA A 108 -9.24 -12.27 -10.66
C ALA A 108 -7.90 -12.61 -10.00
N GLY A 109 -7.49 -13.88 -10.00
CA GLY A 109 -6.19 -14.31 -9.46
C GLY A 109 -5.01 -13.67 -10.20
N MET A 110 -5.05 -13.68 -11.53
CA MET A 110 -4.03 -13.03 -12.38
C MET A 110 -3.94 -11.53 -12.10
N LYS A 111 -5.09 -10.84 -12.05
CA LYS A 111 -5.15 -9.40 -11.75
C LYS A 111 -4.60 -9.07 -10.36
N ALA A 112 -4.81 -9.94 -9.37
CA ALA A 112 -4.25 -9.75 -8.03
C ALA A 112 -2.72 -9.82 -8.03
N VAL A 113 -2.14 -10.78 -8.77
CA VAL A 113 -0.68 -10.88 -8.94
C VAL A 113 -0.14 -9.69 -9.72
N GLU A 114 -0.79 -9.29 -10.81
CA GLU A 114 -0.42 -8.13 -11.62
C GLU A 114 -0.41 -6.84 -10.77
N SER A 115 -1.47 -6.61 -9.99
CA SER A 115 -1.55 -5.45 -9.10
C SER A 115 -0.40 -5.44 -8.10
N PHE A 116 -0.08 -6.60 -7.50
CA PHE A 116 1.06 -6.72 -6.60
C PHE A 116 2.40 -6.43 -7.29
N VAL A 117 2.64 -6.97 -8.48
CA VAL A 117 3.87 -6.73 -9.26
C VAL A 117 4.00 -5.23 -9.58
N ASN A 118 2.92 -4.59 -10.01
CA ASN A 118 2.89 -3.15 -10.28
C ASN A 118 3.26 -2.32 -9.04
N GLN A 119 2.76 -2.70 -7.86
CA GLN A 119 3.14 -2.04 -6.61
C GLN A 119 4.60 -2.30 -6.25
N ALA A 120 5.08 -3.53 -6.39
CA ALA A 120 6.47 -3.85 -6.13
C ALA A 120 7.42 -3.06 -7.04
N MET A 121 7.10 -2.92 -8.34
CA MET A 121 7.86 -2.09 -9.27
C MET A 121 7.85 -0.61 -8.88
N ARG A 122 6.67 -0.07 -8.54
CA ARG A 122 6.53 1.33 -8.12
C ARG A 122 7.37 1.62 -6.87
N TRP A 123 7.28 0.75 -5.86
CA TRP A 123 7.98 0.95 -4.61
C TRP A 123 9.48 0.67 -4.72
N SER A 124 9.90 -0.31 -5.52
CA SER A 124 11.32 -0.53 -5.79
C SER A 124 11.98 0.70 -6.44
N ALA A 125 11.26 1.37 -7.35
CA ALA A 125 11.72 2.63 -7.95
C ALA A 125 11.73 3.81 -6.97
N ALA A 126 10.76 3.89 -6.05
CA ALA A 126 10.63 5.00 -5.11
C ALA A 126 11.54 4.87 -3.86
N LEU A 127 11.90 3.65 -3.45
CA LEU A 127 12.64 3.36 -2.22
C LEU A 127 13.96 4.17 -2.08
N PRO A 128 14.78 4.34 -3.13
CA PRO A 128 16.00 5.16 -3.05
C PRO A 128 15.72 6.61 -2.69
N ASP A 129 14.61 7.17 -3.16
CA ASP A 129 14.25 8.58 -2.99
C ASP A 129 13.66 8.87 -1.61
N LEU A 130 13.01 7.89 -0.98
CA LEU A 130 12.37 8.03 0.34
C LEU A 130 13.36 8.47 1.44
N LYS A 131 14.65 8.16 1.28
CA LYS A 131 15.72 8.55 2.22
C LYS A 131 15.95 10.06 2.24
N ASN A 132 15.58 10.75 1.15
CA ASN A 132 15.80 12.18 0.99
C ASN A 132 14.58 13.02 1.38
N ILE A 133 13.45 12.37 1.72
CA ILE A 133 12.23 13.10 2.02
C ILE A 133 12.22 13.48 3.50
N PRO A 134 12.14 14.78 3.84
CA PRO A 134 11.89 15.19 5.21
C PRO A 134 10.58 14.56 5.67
N LEU A 135 10.59 13.86 6.81
CA LEU A 135 9.43 13.11 7.34
C LEU A 135 8.12 13.94 7.37
N HIS A 136 8.25 15.26 7.57
CA HIS A 136 7.12 16.20 7.59
C HIS A 136 6.59 16.60 6.19
N ALA A 137 7.40 16.50 5.14
CA ALA A 137 7.04 16.81 3.76
C ALA A 137 6.43 15.60 3.03
N ALA A 138 6.91 14.39 3.35
CA ALA A 138 6.46 13.12 2.73
C ALA A 138 4.94 12.92 2.80
N VAL A 139 4.33 13.30 3.93
CA VAL A 139 2.91 13.11 4.20
C VAL A 139 2.03 14.04 3.37
N ASN A 140 2.46 15.29 3.18
CA ASN A 140 1.66 16.31 2.52
C ASN A 140 1.69 16.17 1.00
N ASP A 141 2.84 15.78 0.42
CA ASP A 141 2.96 15.59 -1.03
C ASP A 141 2.26 14.32 -1.53
N MET A 142 2.26 13.23 -0.74
CA MET A 142 1.60 11.98 -1.14
C MET A 142 0.07 12.01 -0.97
N ALA A 143 -0.46 12.82 -0.05
CA ALA A 143 -1.90 13.02 0.13
C ALA A 143 -2.50 14.07 -0.84
N GLY A 144 -1.67 14.91 -1.47
CA GLY A 144 -2.11 16.08 -2.23
C GLY A 144 -2.24 15.94 -3.76
N SER A 145 -1.96 14.78 -4.35
CA SER A 145 -2.03 14.60 -5.82
C SER A 145 -3.42 14.26 -6.37
N GLY A 146 -4.44 14.19 -5.51
CA GLY A 146 -5.84 14.12 -5.95
C GLY A 146 -6.34 15.52 -6.29
N ASP A 147 -6.14 15.95 -7.53
CA ASP A 147 -6.66 17.20 -8.10
C ASP A 147 -8.19 17.24 -8.07
N PRO A 148 -8.83 18.12 -7.26
CA PRO A 148 -10.24 18.41 -7.36
C PRO A 148 -10.41 19.87 -7.79
N ALA A 149 -10.77 20.06 -9.06
CA ALA A 149 -11.36 21.28 -9.61
C ALA A 149 -10.42 22.30 -10.28
N ALA A 150 -10.05 22.00 -11.53
CA ALA A 150 -10.25 22.96 -12.62
C ALA A 150 -11.76 23.04 -12.95
N GLY A 151 -12.52 23.73 -12.08
CA GLY A 151 -13.96 23.92 -12.20
C GLY A 151 -14.35 25.34 -11.81
N SER A 152 -13.80 26.31 -12.54
CA SER A 152 -14.19 27.72 -12.45
C SER A 152 -15.68 27.86 -12.75
N VAL A 153 -16.49 28.05 -11.72
CA VAL A 153 -17.86 28.56 -11.85
C VAL A 153 -17.94 29.86 -11.06
N LEU A 154 -17.99 30.93 -11.85
CA LEU A 154 -18.39 32.29 -11.47
C LEU A 154 -19.58 32.27 -10.49
N ARG A 155 -19.43 32.98 -9.38
CA ARG A 155 -20.58 33.44 -8.59
C ARG A 155 -20.42 34.93 -8.30
N PRO A 156 -21.34 35.79 -8.77
CA PRO A 156 -21.30 37.22 -8.51
C PRO A 156 -21.76 37.52 -7.09
N GLY A 157 -21.16 38.55 -6.51
CA GLY A 157 -21.40 39.02 -5.16
C GLY A 157 -22.82 39.53 -4.92
N ALA A 158 -23.26 39.37 -3.68
CA ALA A 158 -24.24 40.24 -3.06
C ALA A 158 -23.84 40.45 -1.59
N SER A 159 -23.32 41.64 -1.33
CA SER A 159 -23.23 42.26 -0.02
C SER A 159 -24.63 42.72 0.40
N THR A 160 -25.02 42.48 1.65
CA THR A 160 -25.55 43.50 2.57
C THR A 160 -25.85 42.89 3.94
N THR A 161 -25.34 43.56 4.96
CA THR A 161 -25.64 43.44 6.39
C THR A 161 -27.12 43.77 6.69
N PRO A 162 -27.64 43.38 7.88
CA PRO A 162 -27.75 44.41 8.91
C PRO A 162 -27.46 43.94 10.36
N THR A 163 -26.82 44.88 11.06
CA THR A 163 -26.87 45.22 12.50
C THR A 163 -27.99 44.61 13.35
N GLY A 164 -27.60 44.05 14.50
CA GLY A 164 -28.50 43.57 15.56
C GLY A 164 -28.91 44.62 16.59
N SER A 165 -29.77 44.20 17.53
CA SER A 165 -29.79 44.60 18.96
C SER A 165 -30.90 43.89 19.75
N GLY A 166 -30.51 43.23 20.85
CA GLY A 166 -31.28 43.10 22.11
C GLY A 166 -31.96 41.76 22.41
N PRO A 167 -32.29 41.46 23.68
CA PRO A 167 -31.37 41.37 24.83
C PRO A 167 -31.56 40.10 25.70
N ASN A 168 -30.46 39.72 26.38
CA ASN A 168 -30.32 39.21 27.76
C ASN A 168 -31.36 38.23 28.37
N ALA A 169 -30.93 37.00 28.75
CA ALA A 169 -31.37 36.33 29.98
C ALA A 169 -30.42 35.19 30.42
N ALA A 170 -30.20 35.13 31.73
CA ALA A 170 -29.28 34.29 32.49
C ALA A 170 -29.59 32.77 32.50
N GLY A 171 -28.61 31.96 32.91
CA GLY A 171 -28.89 30.64 33.49
C GLY A 171 -27.69 29.68 33.61
N ASN A 172 -27.15 29.56 34.83
CA ASN A 172 -26.35 28.48 35.44
C ASN A 172 -26.33 27.12 34.70
N GLY A 173 -25.24 26.37 34.56
CA GLY A 173 -24.25 26.00 35.58
C GLY A 173 -24.45 24.52 35.97
N ALA A 174 -23.63 23.60 35.45
CA ALA A 174 -23.47 22.24 35.95
C ALA A 174 -22.10 21.64 35.51
N PRO A 175 -21.34 20.99 36.41
CA PRO A 175 -20.08 20.33 36.05
C PRO A 175 -20.31 18.89 35.54
N PHE A 176 -19.55 18.52 34.51
CA PHE A 176 -19.52 17.17 33.94
C PHE A 176 -18.56 16.29 34.75
N VAL A 177 -19.07 15.15 35.24
CA VAL A 177 -18.35 14.12 36.00
C VAL A 177 -18.02 12.97 35.05
N MET A 178 -16.77 12.49 35.04
CA MET A 178 -16.36 11.27 34.31
C MET A 178 -16.76 10.00 35.09
N PRO A 179 -17.22 8.92 34.43
CA PRO A 179 -17.25 7.61 35.03
C PRO A 179 -15.90 6.89 34.95
N VAL A 180 -15.65 6.08 35.98
CA VAL A 180 -14.50 5.17 36.19
C VAL A 180 -14.53 4.01 35.21
#